data_AF-C7NR27-F1
#
_entry.id   AF-C7NR27-F1
#
_cell.length_a   1.000
_cell.length_b   1.000
_cell.length_c   1.000
_cell.angle_alpha   90.00
_cell.angle_beta   90.00
_cell.angle_gamma   90.00
#
_symmetry.space_group_name_H-M   'P 1'
#
loop_
_entity.id
_entity.type
_entity.pdbx_description
1 polymer ?
#
loop_
_entity_poly.entity_id
_entity_poly.type
_entity_poly.pdbx_seq_one_letter_code
_entity_poly.pdbx_strand_id
1 'polypeptide(L)'
;MVAITVLLAAVVGTFVMNMDMPENQPPSTSWDISAQSDAVVIEHDGGEAADAGTLVALVSYTGSEERYAFADGSSAYGSTSSISATDSWAIYFGSGSPPVSNYFDASSSHSLSDVEAVKLIWKSPTSSQTQPLTTWEP
;
A
#
# COMPACT_ATOMS: atom_id res chain seq x y z
N MET A 1 15.29 -30.70 39.53
CA MET A 1 14.79 -30.95 38.16
C MET A 1 13.44 -30.26 37.88
N VAL A 2 12.55 -30.08 38.87
CA VAL A 2 11.21 -29.47 38.71
C VAL A 2 11.21 -27.95 38.43
N ALA A 3 12.17 -27.19 38.96
CA ALA A 3 12.18 -25.74 38.80
C ALA A 3 12.34 -25.28 37.33
N ILE A 4 13.15 -26.03 36.55
CA ILE A 4 13.44 -25.69 35.16
C ILE A 4 12.22 -25.95 34.27
N THR A 5 11.45 -27.01 34.53
CA THR A 5 10.23 -27.32 33.76
C THR A 5 9.12 -26.30 34.00
N VAL A 6 9.03 -25.73 35.21
CA VAL A 6 8.05 -24.67 35.53
C VAL A 6 8.43 -23.36 34.85
N LEU A 7 9.71 -23.01 34.81
CA LEU A 7 10.19 -21.79 34.17
C LEU A 7 10.02 -21.84 32.64
N LEU A 8 10.31 -22.99 32.02
CA LEU A 8 10.06 -23.21 30.59
C LEU A 8 8.56 -23.15 30.26
N ALA A 9 7.69 -23.74 31.09
CA ALA A 9 6.24 -23.69 30.86
C ALA A 9 5.66 -22.27 31.01
N ALA A 10 6.14 -21.49 31.99
CA ALA A 10 5.72 -20.10 32.17
C ALA A 10 6.16 -19.21 31.01
N VAL A 11 7.39 -19.38 30.53
CA VAL A 11 7.93 -18.64 29.38
C VAL A 11 7.17 -18.99 28.09
N VAL A 12 6.91 -20.28 27.85
CA VAL A 12 6.11 -20.71 26.68
C VAL A 12 4.66 -20.21 26.78
N GLY A 13 4.07 -20.18 27.98
CA GLY A 13 2.75 -19.60 28.22
C GLY A 13 2.66 -18.11 27.87
N THR A 14 3.70 -17.33 28.19
CA THR A 14 3.75 -15.91 27.82
C THR A 14 3.94 -15.67 26.32
N PHE A 15 4.61 -16.57 25.60
CA PHE A 15 4.74 -16.47 24.14
C PHE A 15 3.43 -16.84 23.40
N VAL A 16 2.58 -17.70 23.98
CA VAL A 16 1.28 -18.09 23.39
C VAL A 16 0.18 -17.08 23.73
N MET A 17 0.17 -16.49 24.94
CA MET A 17 -0.86 -15.54 25.35
C MET A 17 -0.65 -14.11 24.82
N ASN A 18 0.48 -13.82 24.18
CA ASN A 18 0.70 -12.58 23.43
C ASN A 18 0.41 -12.75 21.93
N MET A 19 -0.29 -13.83 21.53
CA MET A 19 -0.95 -13.93 20.23
C MET A 19 -2.23 -13.08 20.24
N ASP A 20 -2.09 -11.79 20.50
CA ASP A 20 -3.07 -10.84 19.99
C ASP A 20 -2.99 -11.02 18.47
N MET A 21 -3.99 -11.69 17.88
CA MET A 21 -4.14 -11.70 16.43
C MET A 21 -4.05 -10.24 16.03
N PRO A 22 -3.12 -9.87 15.14
CA PRO A 22 -2.91 -8.48 14.85
C PRO A 22 -4.09 -8.01 14.01
N GLU A 23 -5.16 -7.56 14.66
CA GLU A 23 -6.29 -6.85 14.03
C GLU A 23 -5.80 -5.56 13.34
N ASN A 24 -4.52 -5.21 13.51
CA ASN A 24 -3.82 -4.06 12.94
C ASN A 24 -2.58 -4.43 12.13
N GLN A 25 -2.59 -5.54 11.39
CA GLN A 25 -1.59 -5.80 10.36
C GLN A 25 -2.16 -5.62 8.95
N PRO A 26 -1.35 -5.13 8.00
CA PRO A 26 -1.73 -5.14 6.60
C PRO A 26 -1.96 -6.57 6.12
N PRO A 27 -2.83 -6.77 5.12
CA PRO A 27 -3.01 -8.08 4.51
C PRO A 27 -1.69 -8.56 3.88
N SER A 28 -1.45 -9.86 3.88
CA SER A 28 -0.23 -10.44 3.29
C SER A 28 -0.30 -10.36 1.77
N THR A 29 0.18 -9.24 1.24
CA THR A 29 0.10 -8.83 -0.16
C THR A 29 1.47 -8.49 -0.69
N SER A 30 1.67 -8.74 -1.99
CA SER A 30 2.87 -8.38 -2.72
C SER A 30 2.51 -7.31 -3.74
N TRP A 31 3.30 -6.24 -3.75
CA TRP A 31 3.07 -5.07 -4.58
C TRP A 31 4.33 -4.74 -5.36
N ASP A 32 4.16 -4.52 -6.65
CA ASP A 32 5.19 -3.98 -7.53
C ASP A 32 4.83 -2.55 -7.92
N ILE A 33 5.85 -1.70 -8.03
CA ILE A 33 5.68 -0.35 -8.55
C ILE A 33 6.66 -0.18 -9.71
N SER A 34 6.13 0.16 -10.87
CA SER A 34 6.92 0.36 -12.08
C SER A 34 6.57 1.69 -12.74
N ALA A 35 7.60 2.40 -13.19
CA ALA A 35 7.41 3.57 -14.04
C ALA A 35 7.26 3.15 -15.52
N GLN A 36 6.26 3.73 -16.17
CA GLN A 36 6.06 3.72 -17.60
C GLN A 36 6.32 5.12 -18.17
N SER A 37 6.16 5.30 -19.49
CA SER A 37 6.52 6.56 -20.16
C SER A 37 5.82 7.81 -19.58
N ASP A 38 4.54 7.69 -19.19
CA ASP A 38 3.72 8.81 -18.70
C ASP A 38 2.97 8.47 -17.40
N ALA A 39 3.35 7.40 -16.70
CA ALA A 39 2.63 6.92 -15.53
C ALA A 39 3.54 6.16 -14.57
N VAL A 40 3.21 6.18 -13.28
CA VAL A 40 3.72 5.19 -12.32
C VAL A 40 2.60 4.20 -12.02
N VAL A 41 2.81 2.93 -12.30
CA VAL A 41 1.83 1.85 -12.11
C VAL A 41 2.19 1.08 -10.86
N ILE A 42 1.20 0.91 -10.00
CA ILE A 42 1.23 0.10 -8.79
C ILE A 42 0.39 -1.15 -9.08
N GLU A 43 1.03 -2.31 -9.10
CA GLU A 43 0.41 -3.60 -9.40
C GLU A 43 0.36 -4.47 -8.15
N HIS A 44 -0.78 -5.13 -7.94
CA HIS A 44 -0.92 -6.16 -6.93
C HIS A 44 -0.44 -7.50 -7.51
N ASP A 45 0.83 -7.84 -7.27
CA ASP A 45 1.50 -9.00 -7.84
C ASP A 45 1.02 -10.33 -7.23
N GLY A 46 0.50 -10.31 -5.99
CA GLY A 46 -0.12 -11.49 -5.41
C GLY A 46 -0.38 -11.43 -3.92
N GLY A 47 -0.87 -12.54 -3.38
CA GLY A 47 -1.26 -12.66 -1.97
C GLY A 47 -2.76 -12.53 -1.75
N GLU A 48 -3.16 -12.04 -0.58
CA GLU A 48 -4.56 -11.82 -0.21
C GLU A 48 -5.15 -10.58 -0.92
N ALA A 49 -6.48 -10.43 -0.91
CA ALA A 49 -7.07 -9.19 -1.43
C ALA A 49 -6.87 -8.04 -0.43
N ALA A 50 -6.61 -6.83 -0.92
CA ALA A 50 -6.49 -5.63 -0.11
C ALA A 50 -7.66 -4.67 -0.35
N ASP A 51 -8.14 -4.01 0.70
CA ASP A 51 -9.21 -3.01 0.57
C ASP A 51 -8.66 -1.68 0.05
N ALA A 52 -9.19 -1.18 -1.08
CA ALA A 52 -8.74 0.06 -1.69
C ALA A 52 -8.85 1.28 -0.74
N GLY A 53 -9.85 1.30 0.14
CA GLY A 53 -10.04 2.35 1.14
C GLY A 53 -8.95 2.40 2.23
N THR A 54 -8.14 1.35 2.35
CA THR A 54 -7.03 1.27 3.33
C THR A 54 -5.67 1.61 2.71
N LEU A 55 -5.60 1.81 1.40
CA LEU A 55 -4.35 2.03 0.67
C LEU A 55 -4.19 3.49 0.25
N VAL A 56 -2.99 4.01 0.47
CA VAL A 56 -2.59 5.37 0.12
C VAL A 56 -1.24 5.34 -0.58
N ALA A 57 -1.15 5.94 -1.76
CA ALA A 57 0.12 6.23 -2.41
C ALA A 57 0.64 7.58 -1.92
N LEU A 58 1.84 7.61 -1.35
CA LEU A 58 2.58 8.83 -1.07
C LEU A 58 3.58 9.04 -2.20
N VAL A 59 3.43 10.15 -2.92
CA VAL A 59 4.32 10.54 -4.01
C VAL A 59 5.16 11.71 -3.53
N SER A 60 6.47 11.54 -3.54
CA SER A 60 7.42 12.59 -3.24
C SER A 60 7.86 13.20 -4.58
N TYR A 61 7.66 14.50 -4.71
CA TYR A 61 8.10 15.31 -5.83
C TYR A 61 9.27 16.20 -5.41
N THR A 62 9.98 16.79 -6.37
CA THR A 62 11.00 17.80 -6.08
C THR A 62 10.38 18.99 -5.34
N GLY A 63 10.56 19.02 -4.01
CA GLY A 63 10.10 20.10 -3.13
C GLY A 63 8.66 19.98 -2.61
N SER A 64 7.94 18.89 -2.89
CA SER A 64 6.60 18.67 -2.33
C SER A 64 6.31 17.17 -2.12
N GLU A 65 5.35 16.85 -1.25
CA GLU A 65 4.85 15.48 -1.10
C GLU A 65 3.33 15.49 -1.13
N GLU A 66 2.73 14.60 -1.91
CA GLU A 66 1.29 14.46 -2.03
C GLU A 66 0.84 13.04 -1.70
N ARG A 67 -0.39 12.94 -1.18
CA ARG A 67 -1.01 11.66 -0.85
C ARG A 67 -2.22 11.45 -1.74
N TYR A 68 -2.22 10.33 -2.45
CA TYR A 68 -3.32 9.91 -3.30
C TYR A 68 -3.98 8.68 -2.71
N ALA A 69 -5.29 8.76 -2.49
CA ALA A 69 -6.08 7.61 -2.09
C ALA A 69 -6.39 6.76 -3.32
N PHE A 70 -6.34 5.44 -3.15
CA PHE A 70 -6.77 4.51 -4.21
C PHE A 70 -8.27 4.61 -4.49
N ALA A 71 -9.03 5.20 -3.57
CA ALA A 71 -10.48 5.29 -3.60
C ALA A 71 -11.05 6.70 -3.88
N ASP A 72 -10.23 7.67 -4.29
CA ASP A 72 -10.67 9.04 -4.57
C ASP A 72 -10.07 9.58 -5.90
N GLY A 73 -10.89 10.21 -6.74
CA GLY A 73 -10.46 10.85 -7.99
C GLY A 73 -10.63 10.05 -9.29
N SER A 74 -10.09 10.62 -10.39
CA SER A 74 -10.64 10.52 -11.77
C SER A 74 -10.67 9.14 -12.45
N SER A 75 -10.11 8.07 -11.88
CA SER A 75 -10.60 6.68 -12.03
C SER A 75 -10.11 5.84 -10.86
N ALA A 76 -10.54 6.18 -9.66
CA ALA A 76 -10.21 5.44 -8.45
C ALA A 76 -11.11 4.22 -8.22
N TYR A 77 -10.63 3.26 -7.42
CA TYR A 77 -11.47 2.18 -6.89
C TYR A 77 -12.59 2.73 -6.00
N GLY A 78 -13.64 1.95 -5.75
CA GLY A 78 -14.60 2.31 -4.70
C GLY A 78 -13.98 2.11 -3.31
N SER A 79 -14.42 2.86 -2.29
CA SER A 79 -13.91 2.72 -0.91
C SER A 79 -14.11 1.32 -0.31
N THR A 80 -15.06 0.55 -0.84
CA THR A 80 -15.36 -0.85 -0.47
C THR A 80 -14.88 -1.85 -1.52
N SER A 81 -14.09 -1.42 -2.50
CA SER A 81 -13.56 -2.31 -3.52
C SER A 81 -12.37 -3.07 -2.98
N SER A 82 -12.36 -4.37 -3.24
CA SER A 82 -11.20 -5.22 -3.03
C SER A 82 -10.29 -5.17 -4.26
N ILE A 83 -9.00 -4.97 -4.03
CA ILE A 83 -7.93 -5.09 -5.00
C ILE A 83 -7.35 -6.49 -4.86
N SER A 84 -7.38 -7.25 -5.95
CA SER A 84 -6.96 -8.64 -6.01
C SER A 84 -5.70 -8.80 -6.87
N ALA A 85 -5.12 -10.00 -6.91
CA ALA A 85 -3.94 -10.26 -7.74
C ALA A 85 -4.22 -9.87 -9.21
N THR A 86 -3.24 -9.28 -9.88
CA THR A 86 -3.33 -8.75 -11.26
C THR A 86 -4.08 -7.42 -11.39
N ASP A 87 -4.70 -6.90 -10.33
CA ASP A 87 -5.27 -5.55 -10.37
C ASP A 87 -4.15 -4.51 -10.32
N SER A 88 -4.31 -3.44 -11.10
CA SER A 88 -3.35 -2.35 -11.18
C SER A 88 -4.01 -1.01 -10.95
N TRP A 89 -3.23 -0.07 -10.42
CA TRP A 89 -3.61 1.31 -10.23
C TRP A 89 -2.47 2.21 -10.67
N ALA A 90 -2.74 3.34 -11.33
CA ALA A 90 -1.67 4.22 -11.77
C ALA A 90 -1.81 5.66 -11.29
N ILE A 91 -0.67 6.34 -11.17
CA ILE A 91 -0.61 7.80 -11.15
C ILE A 91 -0.24 8.23 -12.56
N TYR A 92 -1.15 8.91 -13.23
CA TYR A 92 -1.02 9.30 -14.63
C TYR A 92 -0.58 10.76 -14.75
N PHE A 93 0.45 11.00 -15.55
CA PHE A 93 1.06 12.31 -15.78
C PHE A 93 0.95 12.78 -17.24
N GLY A 94 0.44 11.92 -18.13
CA GLY A 94 0.36 12.20 -19.57
C GLY A 94 -0.87 12.99 -20.00
N SER A 95 -0.96 13.29 -21.29
CA SER A 95 -2.10 13.99 -21.91
C SER A 95 -2.96 13.11 -22.83
N GLY A 96 -2.67 11.81 -22.86
CA GLY A 96 -3.32 10.81 -23.70
C GLY A 96 -4.20 9.84 -22.89
N SER A 97 -4.21 8.58 -23.31
CA SER A 97 -4.94 7.52 -22.61
C SER A 97 -4.06 6.94 -21.49
N PRO A 98 -4.58 6.76 -20.28
CA PRO A 98 -3.87 6.09 -19.20
C PRO A 98 -3.64 4.60 -19.53
N PRO A 99 -2.56 3.98 -18.99
CA PRO A 99 -2.21 2.59 -19.29
C PRO A 99 -3.10 1.57 -18.58
N VAL A 100 -3.84 1.97 -17.55
CA VAL A 100 -4.71 1.13 -16.74
C VAL A 100 -6.07 1.80 -16.53
N SER A 101 -7.09 1.00 -16.21
CA SER A 101 -8.45 1.51 -16.00
C SER A 101 -8.60 2.31 -14.71
N ASN A 102 -7.89 1.93 -13.65
CA ASN A 102 -7.93 2.65 -12.39
C ASN A 102 -6.68 3.53 -12.24
N TYR A 103 -6.86 4.84 -12.16
CA TYR A 103 -5.76 5.79 -12.05
C TYR A 103 -6.17 7.09 -11.33
N PHE A 104 -5.16 7.79 -10.83
CA PHE A 104 -5.24 9.18 -10.42
C PHE A 104 -4.62 10.05 -11.51
N ASP A 105 -5.33 11.09 -11.94
CA ASP A 105 -4.84 12.05 -12.93
C ASP A 105 -4.07 13.18 -12.25
N ALA A 106 -2.74 13.14 -12.35
CA ALA A 106 -1.83 14.17 -11.86
C ALA A 106 -1.30 15.08 -12.99
N SER A 107 -1.72 14.85 -14.24
CA SER A 107 -1.17 15.52 -15.44
C SER A 107 -1.33 17.04 -15.46
N SER A 108 -2.30 17.57 -14.73
CA SER A 108 -2.53 19.02 -14.61
C SER A 108 -1.58 19.70 -13.62
N SER A 109 -0.92 18.92 -12.76
CA SER A 109 -0.24 19.42 -11.56
C SER A 109 1.25 19.08 -11.54
N HIS A 110 1.64 17.91 -12.07
CA HIS A 110 3.00 17.37 -11.97
C HIS A 110 3.42 16.65 -13.25
N SER A 111 4.73 16.52 -13.46
CA SER A 111 5.31 15.66 -14.51
C SER A 111 6.02 14.46 -13.90
N LEU A 112 6.11 13.34 -14.65
CA LEU A 112 6.83 12.15 -14.18
C LEU A 112 8.30 12.43 -13.84
N SER A 113 8.94 13.38 -14.54
CA SER A 113 10.32 13.81 -14.28
C SER A 113 10.54 14.42 -12.90
N ASP A 114 9.47 14.88 -12.26
CA ASP A 114 9.52 15.58 -10.99
C ASP A 114 9.34 14.61 -9.81
N VAL A 115 9.01 13.33 -10.09
CA VAL A 115 8.80 12.29 -9.08
C VAL A 115 10.15 11.80 -8.57
N GLU A 116 10.37 11.88 -7.27
CA GLU A 116 11.58 11.38 -6.59
C GLU A 116 11.35 10.02 -5.92
N ALA A 117 10.14 9.74 -5.45
CA ALA A 117 9.78 8.45 -4.89
C ALA A 117 8.27 8.22 -4.88
N VAL A 118 7.85 6.96 -4.95
CA VAL A 118 6.47 6.54 -4.73
C VAL A 118 6.45 5.47 -3.65
N LYS A 119 5.69 5.70 -2.58
CA LYS A 119 5.54 4.79 -1.44
C LYS A 119 4.09 4.34 -1.33
N LEU A 120 3.86 3.04 -1.34
CA LEU A 120 2.56 2.49 -1.01
C LEU A 120 2.47 2.30 0.51
N ILE A 121 1.42 2.84 1.11
CA ILE A 121 1.19 2.82 2.55
C ILE A 121 -0.17 2.19 2.81
N TRP A 122 -0.19 1.20 3.68
CA TRP A 122 -1.42 0.68 4.27
C TRP A 122 -1.76 1.47 5.53
N LYS A 123 -3.04 1.79 5.69
CA LYS A 123 -3.60 2.43 6.87
C LYS A 123 -4.62 1.50 7.51
N SER A 124 -4.48 1.30 8.83
CA SER A 124 -5.44 0.54 9.59
C SER A 124 -6.85 1.17 9.51
N PRO A 125 -7.91 0.36 9.29
CA PRO A 125 -9.29 0.86 9.30
C PRO A 125 -9.79 1.20 10.70
N THR A 126 -9.18 0.66 11.76
CA THR A 126 -9.63 0.76 13.16
C THR A 126 -8.71 1.59 14.04
N SER A 127 -7.51 1.95 13.56
CA SER A 127 -6.52 2.72 14.30
C SER A 127 -5.83 3.78 13.43
N SER A 128 -5.02 4.63 14.06
CA SER A 128 -4.16 5.60 13.35
C SER A 128 -2.84 5.02 12.85
N GLN A 129 -2.65 3.69 12.94
CA GLN A 129 -1.42 3.05 12.50
C GLN A 129 -1.34 3.02 10.97
N THR A 130 -0.15 3.27 10.45
CA THR A 130 0.18 3.14 9.03
C THR A 130 1.45 2.31 8.87
N GLN A 131 1.51 1.49 7.83
CA GLN A 131 2.66 0.64 7.52
C GLN A 131 3.03 0.78 6.04
N PRO A 132 4.32 1.05 5.70
CA PRO A 132 4.76 1.05 4.32
C PRO A 132 4.74 -0.39 3.78
N LEU A 133 4.14 -0.59 2.61
CA LEU A 133 4.05 -1.88 1.93
C LEU A 133 5.20 -2.05 0.93
N THR A 134 5.40 -1.05 0.09
CA THR A 134 6.47 -1.04 -0.92
C THR A 134 6.90 0.40 -1.22
N THR A 135 8.09 0.55 -1.78
CA THR A 135 8.66 1.84 -2.17
C THR A 135 9.34 1.69 -3.52
N TRP A 136 9.22 2.71 -4.35
CA TRP A 136 9.88 2.83 -5.62
C TRP A 136 10.57 4.18 -5.71
N GLU A 137 11.76 4.16 -6.30
CA GLU A 137 12.60 5.31 -6.57
C GLU A 137 13.04 5.19 -8.04
N PRO A 138 13.06 6.29 -8.82
CA PRO A 138 13.39 6.31 -10.24
C PRO A 138 14.88 6.04 -10.53
#